data_AF-A0A933I9Z1-F1
#
_entry.id   AF-A0A933I9Z1-F1
#
_cell.length_a   1.000
_cell.length_b   1.000
_cell.length_c   1.000
_cell.angle_alpha   90.00
_cell.angle_beta   90.00
_cell.angle_gamma   90.00
#
_symmetry.space_group_name_H-M   'P 1'
#
loop_
_entity.id
_entity.type
_entity.pdbx_description
1 polymer ?
#
loop_
_entity_poly.entity_id
_entity_poly.type
_entity_poly.pdbx_seq_one_letter_code
_entity_poly.pdbx_strand_id
1 'polypeptide(L)'
;MGTNKDIQSPKNIFVFNLGRLWQEASTERWDNVMYLYEFIQEITHNVLLEKYSKKLMELRIAIERKDCNSVDKTLEAILKW
;
A
#
# COMPACT_ATOMS: atom_id res chain seq x y z
N MET A 1 -18.72 26.95 -0.97
CA MET A 1 -17.72 26.22 -1.79
C MET A 1 -16.81 25.45 -0.84
N GLY A 2 -17.10 24.17 -0.59
CA GLY A 2 -16.25 23.33 0.26
C GLY A 2 -14.93 23.07 -0.45
N THR A 3 -13.82 23.38 0.21
CA THR A 3 -12.49 23.17 -0.36
C THR A 3 -12.24 21.68 -0.59
N ASN A 4 -12.03 21.31 -1.84
CA ASN A 4 -11.69 19.98 -2.37
C ASN A 4 -10.33 19.43 -1.86
N LYS A 5 -9.88 19.84 -0.67
CA LYS A 5 -8.55 19.52 -0.10
C LYS A 5 -8.48 18.11 0.49
N ASP A 6 -9.62 17.52 0.84
CA ASP A 6 -9.65 16.20 1.48
C ASP A 6 -9.35 15.05 0.50
N ILE A 7 -9.69 15.19 -0.79
CA ILE A 7 -9.49 14.12 -1.79
C ILE A 7 -8.00 13.90 -2.11
N GLN A 8 -7.15 14.92 -1.94
CA GLN A 8 -5.71 14.85 -2.25
C GLN A 8 -4.81 14.76 -1.02
N SER A 9 -5.34 14.41 0.16
CA SER A 9 -4.48 14.26 1.34
C SER A 9 -3.44 13.15 1.10
N PRO A 10 -2.18 13.32 1.54
CA PRO A 10 -1.13 12.29 1.37
C PRO A 10 -1.54 10.92 1.92
N LYS A 11 -2.36 10.91 2.98
CA LYS A 11 -2.91 9.68 3.56
C LYS A 11 -3.90 9.00 2.62
N ASN A 12 -4.77 9.74 1.94
CA ASN A 12 -5.76 9.16 1.03
C ASN A 12 -5.09 8.60 -0.23
N ILE A 13 -4.07 9.28 -0.76
CA ILE A 13 -3.25 8.78 -1.88
C ILE A 13 -2.54 7.48 -1.48
N PHE A 14 -1.97 7.43 -0.28
CA PHE A 14 -1.31 6.22 0.24
C PHE A 14 -2.29 5.05 0.37
N VAL A 15 -3.44 5.25 1.02
CA VAL A 15 -4.48 4.22 1.18
C VAL A 15 -5.02 3.74 -0.16
N PHE A 16 -5.28 4.65 -1.10
CA PHE A 16 -5.76 4.32 -2.43
C PHE A 16 -4.80 3.39 -3.19
N ASN A 17 -3.49 3.69 -3.15
CA ASN A 17 -2.51 2.85 -3.84
C ASN A 17 -2.29 1.50 -3.15
N LEU A 18 -2.42 1.42 -1.82
CA LEU A 18 -2.43 0.11 -1.12
C LEU A 18 -3.63 -0.75 -1.55
N GLY A 19 -4.81 -0.14 -1.76
CA GLY A 19 -5.97 -0.86 -2.30
C GLY A 19 -5.74 -1.39 -3.72
N ARG A 20 -5.08 -0.61 -4.59
CA ARG A 20 -4.68 -1.06 -5.93
C ARG A 20 -3.69 -2.23 -5.88
N LEU A 21 -2.71 -2.15 -4.97
CA LEU A 21 -1.74 -3.22 -4.75
C LEU A 21 -2.44 -4.52 -4.34
N TRP A 22 -3.38 -4.44 -3.40
CA TRP A 22 -4.19 -5.58 -2.98
C TRP A 22 -4.98 -6.18 -4.15
N GLN A 23 -5.62 -5.36 -4.97
CA GLN A 23 -6.39 -5.82 -6.13
C GLN A 23 -5.50 -6.63 -7.09
N GLU A 24 -4.31 -6.13 -7.44
CA GLU A 24 -3.38 -6.86 -8.30
C GLU A 24 -2.92 -8.17 -7.63
N ALA A 25 -2.64 -8.17 -6.33
CA ALA A 25 -2.24 -9.36 -5.57
C ALA A 25 -3.37 -10.41 -5.55
N SER A 26 -4.62 -10.00 -5.37
CA SER A 26 -5.80 -10.88 -5.40
C SER A 26 -6.05 -11.53 -6.77
N THR A 27 -5.48 -10.95 -7.83
CA THR A 27 -5.53 -11.47 -9.20
C THR A 27 -4.22 -12.13 -9.64
N GLU A 28 -3.30 -12.35 -8.69
CA GLU A 28 -1.98 -12.98 -8.90
C GLU A 28 -1.08 -12.27 -9.92
N ARG A 29 -1.28 -10.96 -10.14
CA ARG A 29 -0.47 -10.15 -11.07
C ARG A 29 0.78 -9.61 -10.39
N TRP A 30 1.66 -10.51 -9.95
CA TRP A 30 2.77 -10.20 -9.06
C TRP A 30 3.77 -9.17 -9.59
N ASP A 31 4.00 -9.11 -10.90
CA ASP A 31 4.87 -8.09 -11.49
C ASP A 31 4.29 -6.68 -11.29
N ASN A 32 2.97 -6.54 -11.43
CA ASN A 32 2.27 -5.28 -11.15
C ASN A 32 2.26 -4.96 -9.64
N VAL A 33 2.15 -5.98 -8.78
CA VAL A 33 2.21 -5.81 -7.33
C VAL A 33 3.56 -5.22 -6.92
N MET A 34 4.66 -5.75 -7.47
CA MET A 34 6.00 -5.24 -7.19
C MET A 34 6.17 -3.80 -7.70
N TYR A 35 5.75 -3.52 -8.93
CA TYR A 35 5.75 -2.16 -9.49
C TYR A 35 4.96 -1.18 -8.60
N LEU A 36 3.75 -1.57 -8.16
CA LEU A 36 2.93 -0.73 -7.30
C LEU A 36 3.58 -0.51 -5.92
N TYR A 37 4.25 -1.50 -5.36
CA TYR A 37 4.98 -1.36 -4.10
C TYR A 37 6.09 -0.31 -4.23
N GLU A 38 6.92 -0.39 -5.28
CA GLU A 38 7.99 0.58 -5.56
C GLU A 38 7.42 1.99 -5.79
N PHE A 39 6.37 2.09 -6.60
CA PHE A 39 5.67 3.34 -6.85
C PHE A 39 5.14 3.97 -5.56
N ILE A 40 4.53 3.18 -4.67
CA ILE A 40 4.07 3.65 -3.35
C ILE A 40 5.23 4.22 -2.54
N GLN A 41 6.40 3.57 -2.52
CA GLN A 41 7.57 4.09 -1.80
C GLN A 41 8.02 5.45 -2.35
N GLU A 42 7.97 5.64 -3.67
CA GLU A 42 8.38 6.87 -4.34
C GLU A 42 7.45 8.05 -4.06
N ILE A 43 6.13 7.83 -4.12
CA ILE A 43 5.15 8.93 -4.04
C ILE A 43 4.65 9.22 -2.61
N THR A 44 4.97 8.35 -1.65
CA THR A 44 4.45 8.47 -0.28
C THR A 44 5.29 9.42 0.54
N HIS A 45 4.63 10.34 1.24
CA HIS A 45 5.28 11.30 2.12
C HIS A 45 6.08 10.59 3.25
N ASN A 46 7.31 11.03 3.53
CA ASN A 46 8.25 10.40 4.48
C ASN A 46 7.63 10.05 5.84
N VAL A 47 6.82 10.95 6.41
CA VAL A 47 6.10 10.71 7.67
C VAL A 47 5.25 9.43 7.66
N LEU A 48 4.62 9.09 6.53
CA LEU A 48 3.85 7.85 6.39
C LEU A 48 4.77 6.64 6.21
N LEU A 49 5.87 6.78 5.47
CA LEU A 49 6.88 5.73 5.31
C LEU A 49 7.51 5.36 6.66
N GLU A 50 7.88 6.34 7.48
CA GLU A 50 8.41 6.12 8.82
C GLU A 50 7.37 5.43 9.72
N LYS A 51 6.15 5.97 9.74
CA LYS A 51 5.04 5.45 10.56
C LYS A 51 4.73 3.98 10.26
N TYR A 52 4.77 3.57 8.99
CA TYR A 52 4.42 2.21 8.57
C TYR A 52 5.63 1.37 8.15
N SER A 53 6.86 1.83 8.38
CA SER A 53 8.11 1.19 7.93
C SER A 53 8.18 -0.32 8.18
N LYS A 54 7.90 -0.76 9.41
CA LYS A 54 7.87 -2.19 9.76
C LYS A 54 6.83 -2.97 8.94
N LYS A 55 5.63 -2.39 8.75
CA LYS A 55 4.55 -3.03 7.98
C LYS A 55 4.82 -3.03 6.48
N LEU A 56 5.47 -2.00 5.96
CA LEU A 56 5.90 -1.96 4.56
C LEU A 56 6.99 -3.02 4.29
N MET A 57 7.90 -3.24 5.24
CA MET A 57 8.87 -4.34 5.15
C MET A 57 8.19 -5.72 5.18
N GLU A 58 7.23 -5.94 6.08
CA GLU A 58 6.43 -7.18 6.11
C GLU A 58 5.67 -7.39 4.79
N LEU A 59 5.11 -6.32 4.23
CA LEU A 59 4.38 -6.34 2.95
C LEU A 59 5.32 -6.73 1.81
N ARG A 60 6.53 -6.15 1.74
CA ARG A 60 7.54 -6.52 0.74
C ARG A 60 7.87 -8.01 0.78
N ILE A 61 8.10 -8.56 1.98
CA ILE A 61 8.39 -9.99 2.15
C ILE A 61 7.22 -10.85 1.65
N ALA A 62 5.98 -10.44 1.92
CA ALA A 62 4.79 -11.15 1.44
C ALA A 62 4.68 -11.12 -0.10
N ILE A 63 4.97 -9.96 -0.72
CA ILE A 63 4.99 -9.79 -2.18
C ILE A 63 6.08 -10.66 -2.83
N GLU A 64 7.30 -10.63 -2.29
CA GLU A 64 8.42 -11.45 -2.79
C GLU A 64 8.12 -12.95 -2.70
N ARG A 65 7.35 -13.38 -1.68
CA ARG A 65 6.88 -14.75 -1.51
C ARG A 65 5.63 -15.09 -2.31
N LYS A 66 5.02 -14.12 -2.98
CA LYS A 66 3.72 -14.26 -3.69
C LYS A 66 2.62 -14.82 -2.78
N ASP A 67 2.63 -14.41 -1.51
CA ASP A 67 1.70 -14.88 -0.49
C ASP A 67 0.56 -13.88 -0.30
N CYS A 68 -0.56 -14.14 -0.98
CA CYS A 68 -1.74 -13.28 -0.93
C CYS A 68 -2.32 -13.14 0.49
N ASN A 69 -2.28 -14.21 1.30
CA ASN A 69 -2.81 -14.16 2.67
C ASN A 69 -1.95 -13.27 3.57
N SER A 70 -0.62 -13.32 3.40
CA SER A 70 0.27 -12.43 4.14
C SER A 70 0.18 -10.97 3.65
N VAL A 71 -0.07 -10.74 2.36
CA VAL A 71 -0.37 -9.40 1.84
C VAL A 71 -1.62 -8.85 2.51
N ASP A 72 -2.72 -9.61 2.50
CA ASP A 72 -4.01 -9.20 3.06
C ASP A 72 -3.90 -8.82 4.54
N LYS A 73 -3.32 -9.70 5.37
CA LYS A 73 -3.07 -9.44 6.80
C LYS A 73 -2.21 -8.21 7.07
N THR A 74 -1.22 -7.96 6.21
CA THR A 74 -0.33 -6.81 6.39
C THR A 74 -1.06 -5.52 6.05
N LEU A 75 -1.89 -5.53 5.01
CA LEU A 75 -2.72 -4.39 4.62
C LEU A 75 -3.81 -4.11 5.65
N GLU A 76 -4.44 -5.14 6.23
CA GLU A 76 -5.33 -5.01 7.39
C GLU A 76 -4.68 -4.21 8.52
N ALA A 77 -3.44 -4.56 8.88
CA ALA A 77 -2.72 -3.87 9.95
C ALA A 77 -2.38 -2.41 9.63
N ILE A 78 -2.22 -2.05 8.34
CA ILE A 78 -1.94 -0.66 7.92
C ILE A 78 -3.23 0.16 7.84
N LEU A 79 -4.28 -0.41 7.25
CA LEU A 79 -5.54 0.28 6.94
C LEU A 79 -6.48 0.33 8.15
N LYS A 80 -6.36 -0.61 9.09
CA LYS A 80 -7.27 -0.78 10.23
C LYS A 80 -8.74 -0.95 9.80
N TRP A 81 -8.96 -1.60 8.66
CA TRP A 81 -10.28 -2.08 8.27
C TRP A 81 -10.65 -3.36 9.01
#